data_AF-A0A3N5FD45-F1
#
_entry.id   AF-A0A3N5FD45-F1
#
_cell.length_a   1.000
_cell.length_b   1.000
_cell.length_c   1.000
_cell.angle_alpha   90.00
_cell.angle_beta   90.00
_cell.angle_gamma   90.00
#
_symmetry.space_group_name_H-M   'P 1'
#
loop_
_entity.id
_entity.type
_entity.pdbx_description
1 polymer ?
#
loop_
_entity_poly.entity_id
_entity_poly.type
_entity_poly.pdbx_seq_one_letter_code
_entity_poly.pdbx_strand_id
1 'polypeptide(L)'
;MNRPFNLLDYSIAFSTPRRITDVASWHLHIPFAFVIMAMLKPKQFVELGTHKGDSYCAFCQAVEELSLNTTCHAVDSWQGDEHAGFYGAEVLEELRAYHDPLYSGFSSLLKCLFDDALEYFPEGSIDLLHIDGHHTYDSLRHDFESWLSRMSKRGIMLFHDTNVRERKFGVWQMWNEISSQYPGFEFKFGNGLGILAVGGQMGEDVRAFLEYGKEHETVLSRFFYHLGTKIELDLQKDTLSKQVYQLENTLLVRDKEAEERLRRNAAIIEEKDRQLRDLQAAQDRQLKEIVTLLEEKNLQLDEIHASKGWRWLTRYRKMKAFFAF
;
A
#
# COMPACT_ATOMS: atom_id res chain seq x y z
N MET A 1 26.29 -26.31 33.84
CA MET A 1 24.88 -25.96 34.13
C MET A 1 24.36 -25.30 32.86
N ASN A 2 23.39 -25.90 32.18
CA ASN A 2 22.76 -25.23 31.03
C ASN A 2 22.04 -23.98 31.52
N ARG A 3 22.40 -22.83 30.94
CA ARG A 3 21.69 -21.59 31.19
C ARG A 3 20.28 -21.75 30.60
N PRO A 4 19.20 -21.40 31.32
CA PRO A 4 17.86 -21.44 30.75
C PRO A 4 17.79 -20.48 29.55
N PHE A 5 17.09 -20.90 28.49
CA PHE A 5 16.87 -20.07 27.30
C PHE A 5 16.22 -18.74 27.72
N ASN A 6 16.77 -17.63 27.26
CA ASN A 6 16.22 -16.31 27.51
C ASN A 6 16.22 -15.48 26.22
N LEU A 7 15.03 -15.08 25.77
CA LEU A 7 14.85 -14.25 24.57
C LEU A 7 15.60 -12.91 24.66
N LEU A 8 15.78 -12.37 25.86
CA LEU A 8 16.46 -11.10 26.08
C LEU A 8 17.97 -11.18 25.83
N ASP A 9 18.55 -12.38 25.72
CA ASP A 9 19.93 -12.56 25.28
C ASP A 9 20.11 -12.18 23.79
N TYR A 10 19.02 -12.12 23.02
CA TYR A 10 19.00 -11.79 21.61
C TYR A 10 18.41 -10.39 21.37
N SER A 11 19.11 -9.36 21.84
CA SER A 11 18.68 -7.96 21.73
C SER A 11 18.41 -7.48 20.29
N ILE A 12 18.98 -8.14 19.28
CA ILE A 12 18.71 -7.83 17.86
C ILE A 12 17.24 -8.05 17.46
N ALA A 13 16.47 -8.80 18.25
CA ALA A 13 15.02 -8.91 18.08
C ALA A 13 14.30 -7.55 18.10
N PHE A 14 14.91 -6.53 18.72
CA PHE A 14 14.37 -5.17 18.84
C PHE A 14 14.90 -4.20 17.77
N SER A 15 15.80 -4.64 16.90
CA SER A 15 16.30 -3.81 15.79
C SER A 15 15.17 -3.42 14.85
N THR A 16 15.23 -2.19 14.33
CA THR A 16 14.28 -1.73 13.31
C THR A 16 14.71 -2.26 11.94
N PRO A 17 13.84 -2.95 11.19
CA PRO A 17 14.16 -3.37 9.83
C PRO A 17 14.42 -2.16 8.92
N ARG A 18 15.49 -2.24 8.12
CA ARG A 18 15.86 -1.16 7.19
C ARG A 18 15.13 -1.23 5.86
N ARG A 19 14.62 -2.41 5.48
CA ARG A 19 13.80 -2.62 4.28
C ARG A 19 12.44 -3.13 4.72
N ILE A 20 11.41 -2.39 4.30
CA ILE A 20 10.00 -2.75 4.44
C ILE A 20 9.31 -2.24 3.18
N THR A 21 8.83 -3.17 2.35
CA THR A 21 8.04 -2.85 1.15
C THR A 21 6.54 -2.90 1.44
N ASP A 22 5.73 -2.74 0.39
CA ASP A 22 4.28 -2.93 0.41
C ASP A 22 3.83 -4.39 0.52
N VAL A 23 4.76 -5.35 0.51
CA VAL A 23 4.47 -6.79 0.64
C VAL A 23 4.53 -7.21 2.11
N ALA A 24 3.38 -7.26 2.77
CA ALA A 24 3.30 -7.48 4.21
C ALA A 24 3.50 -8.93 4.69
N SER A 25 3.57 -9.91 3.79
CA SER A 25 3.52 -11.33 4.13
C SER A 25 4.58 -11.77 5.15
N TRP A 26 5.73 -11.09 5.17
CA TRP A 26 6.84 -11.44 6.05
C TRP A 26 7.14 -10.48 7.20
N HIS A 27 6.44 -9.34 7.28
CA HIS A 27 6.77 -8.30 8.26
C HIS A 27 6.64 -8.79 9.71
N LEU A 28 5.66 -9.65 10.01
CA LEU A 28 5.49 -10.23 11.33
C LEU A 28 6.64 -11.15 11.78
N HIS A 29 7.41 -11.70 10.84
CA HIS A 29 8.45 -12.70 11.10
C HIS A 29 9.87 -12.12 11.09
N ILE A 30 10.06 -10.87 10.66
CA ILE A 30 11.36 -10.18 10.64
C ILE A 30 12.11 -10.25 11.99
N PRO A 31 11.47 -10.02 13.16
CA PRO A 31 12.19 -10.12 14.43
C PRO A 31 12.74 -11.53 14.69
N PHE A 32 12.06 -12.57 14.19
CA PHE A 32 12.57 -13.93 14.28
C PHE A 32 13.73 -14.18 13.30
N ALA A 33 13.68 -13.62 12.09
CA ALA A 33 14.81 -13.65 11.14
C ALA A 33 16.10 -13.10 11.79
N PHE A 34 16.00 -12.02 12.56
CA PHE A 34 17.12 -11.50 13.34
C PHE A 34 17.60 -12.48 14.42
N VAL A 35 16.69 -13.04 15.21
CA VAL A 35 17.04 -13.94 16.32
C VAL A 35 17.65 -15.24 15.83
N ILE A 36 17.13 -15.86 14.77
CA ILE A 36 17.68 -17.11 14.24
C ILE A 36 19.12 -16.92 13.72
N MET A 37 19.43 -15.77 13.12
CA MET A 37 20.80 -15.45 12.71
C MET A 37 21.74 -15.32 13.91
N ALA A 38 21.28 -14.71 15.00
CA ALA A 38 22.05 -14.58 16.23
C ALA A 38 22.27 -15.92 16.94
N MET A 39 21.28 -16.82 16.94
CA MET A 39 21.38 -18.17 17.52
C MET A 39 22.27 -19.08 16.67
N LEU A 40 22.08 -19.09 15.35
CA LEU A 40 22.70 -20.06 14.46
C LEU A 40 24.11 -19.63 14.02
N LYS A 41 24.32 -18.32 13.82
CA LYS A 41 25.54 -17.74 13.23
C LYS A 41 25.98 -18.56 12.00
N PRO A 42 25.09 -18.68 10.98
CA PRO A 42 25.31 -19.60 9.87
C PRO A 42 26.54 -19.18 9.07
N LYS A 43 27.32 -20.13 8.57
CA LYS A 43 28.38 -19.81 7.59
C LYS A 43 27.79 -19.48 6.23
N GLN A 44 26.72 -20.18 5.85
CA GLN A 44 26.02 -19.98 4.59
C GLN A 44 24.51 -19.94 4.83
N PHE A 45 23.89 -18.87 4.34
CA PHE A 45 22.45 -18.66 4.32
C PHE A 45 21.98 -18.61 2.87
N VAL A 46 20.91 -19.34 2.55
CA VAL A 46 20.26 -19.31 1.24
C VAL A 46 18.77 -19.07 1.42
N GLU A 47 18.19 -18.21 0.59
CA GLU A 47 16.76 -18.01 0.46
C GLU A 47 16.29 -18.41 -0.94
N LEU A 48 15.21 -19.16 -1.02
CA LEU A 48 14.51 -19.54 -2.24
C LEU A 48 13.18 -18.80 -2.28
N GLY A 49 13.00 -17.94 -3.28
CA GLY A 49 11.85 -17.04 -3.37
C GLY A 49 12.08 -15.78 -2.54
N THR A 50 12.61 -14.75 -3.20
CA THR A 50 13.04 -13.50 -2.55
C THR A 50 12.13 -12.33 -2.90
N HIS A 51 11.50 -12.34 -4.08
CA HIS A 51 10.56 -11.31 -4.50
C HIS A 51 11.12 -9.88 -4.29
N LYS A 52 10.46 -9.03 -3.48
CA LYS A 52 10.91 -7.66 -3.14
C LYS A 52 11.98 -7.61 -2.06
N GLY A 53 12.35 -8.73 -1.44
CA GLY A 53 13.51 -8.89 -0.56
C GLY A 53 13.34 -8.43 0.89
N ASP A 54 12.12 -8.28 1.41
CA ASP A 54 11.89 -7.91 2.82
C ASP A 54 12.50 -8.94 3.79
N SER A 55 12.26 -10.23 3.52
CA SER A 55 12.85 -11.36 4.25
C SER A 55 14.37 -11.37 4.13
N TYR A 56 14.87 -11.42 2.90
CA TYR A 56 16.29 -11.54 2.60
C TYR A 56 17.11 -10.41 3.20
N CYS A 57 16.63 -9.18 3.07
CA CYS A 57 17.32 -8.01 3.59
C CYS A 57 17.30 -7.98 5.12
N ALA A 58 16.28 -8.53 5.79
CA ALA A 58 16.31 -8.71 7.23
C ALA A 58 17.41 -9.69 7.67
N PHE A 59 17.57 -10.82 6.98
CA PHE A 59 18.68 -11.74 7.25
C PHE A 59 20.04 -11.08 6.98
N CYS A 60 20.20 -10.35 5.87
CA CYS A 60 21.44 -9.62 5.55
C CYS A 60 21.75 -8.52 6.57
N GLN A 61 20.73 -7.78 7.03
CA GLN A 61 20.86 -6.79 8.09
C GLN A 61 21.38 -7.43 9.38
N ALA A 62 20.89 -8.62 9.75
CA ALA A 62 21.41 -9.32 10.91
C ALA A 62 22.87 -9.76 10.76
N VAL A 63 23.30 -10.18 9.56
CA VAL A 63 24.72 -10.47 9.29
C VAL A 63 25.59 -9.26 9.57
N GLU A 64 25.20 -8.09 9.05
CA GLU A 64 25.96 -6.86 9.24
C GLU A 64 25.96 -6.41 10.71
N GLU A 65 24.79 -6.31 11.35
CA GLU A 65 24.66 -5.81 12.73
C GLU A 65 25.37 -6.70 13.76
N LEU A 66 25.39 -8.02 13.53
CA LEU A 66 26.08 -8.99 14.39
C LEU A 66 27.52 -9.25 13.96
N SER A 67 27.99 -8.63 12.86
CA SER A 67 29.32 -8.85 12.28
C SER A 67 29.62 -10.34 12.04
N LEU A 68 28.66 -11.07 11.47
CA LEU A 68 28.80 -12.49 11.19
C LEU A 68 29.69 -12.72 9.96
N ASN A 69 30.47 -13.78 9.99
CA ASN A 69 31.18 -14.28 8.81
C ASN A 69 30.27 -15.22 8.01
N THR A 70 29.16 -14.66 7.51
CA THR A 70 28.11 -15.38 6.79
C THR A 70 28.11 -14.97 5.32
N THR A 71 28.04 -15.93 4.40
CA THR A 71 27.73 -15.67 3.00
C THR A 71 26.24 -15.88 2.74
N CYS A 72 25.59 -14.95 2.04
CA CYS A 72 24.16 -14.97 1.77
C CYS A 72 23.88 -15.10 0.27
N HIS A 73 22.85 -15.88 -0.08
CA HIS A 73 22.40 -16.02 -1.47
C HIS A 73 20.87 -15.99 -1.55
N ALA A 74 20.34 -15.09 -2.35
CA ALA A 74 18.93 -15.06 -2.73
C ALA A 74 18.80 -15.71 -4.10
N VAL A 75 17.94 -16.71 -4.22
CA VAL A 75 17.64 -17.41 -5.47
C VAL A 75 16.19 -17.15 -5.81
N ASP A 76 15.96 -16.57 -6.99
CA ASP A 76 14.62 -16.33 -7.51
C ASP A 76 14.71 -16.18 -9.04
N SER A 77 13.62 -16.50 -9.73
CA SER A 77 13.49 -16.21 -11.16
C SER A 77 13.31 -14.72 -11.44
N TRP A 78 12.74 -13.98 -10.46
CA TRP A 78 12.17 -12.64 -10.57
C TRP A 78 11.22 -12.49 -11.77
N GLN A 79 10.39 -13.51 -12.02
CA GLN A 79 9.33 -13.48 -13.01
C GLN A 79 7.93 -13.53 -12.36
N GLY A 80 7.85 -13.86 -11.07
CA GLY A 80 6.61 -14.09 -10.36
C GLY A 80 5.94 -15.44 -10.68
N ASP A 81 4.84 -15.73 -10.00
CA ASP A 81 4.07 -16.98 -10.13
C ASP A 81 2.57 -16.76 -9.82
N GLU A 82 1.77 -17.83 -9.79
CA GLU A 82 0.33 -17.76 -9.53
C GLU A 82 -0.04 -17.28 -8.11
N HIS A 83 0.87 -17.43 -7.14
CA HIS A 83 0.65 -17.09 -5.73
C HIS A 83 1.15 -15.68 -5.41
N ALA A 84 2.36 -15.33 -5.85
CA ALA A 84 2.99 -14.02 -5.69
C ALA A 84 2.49 -12.97 -6.72
N GLY A 85 1.94 -13.42 -7.84
CA GLY A 85 1.62 -12.58 -8.99
C GLY A 85 2.83 -12.38 -9.91
N PHE A 86 2.58 -12.16 -11.21
CA PHE A 86 3.63 -11.84 -12.18
C PHE A 86 4.01 -10.37 -12.10
N TYR A 87 5.31 -10.09 -12.15
CA TYR A 87 5.88 -8.74 -12.08
C TYR A 87 7.05 -8.61 -13.06
N GLY A 88 7.39 -7.37 -13.42
CA GLY A 88 8.45 -7.11 -14.38
C GLY A 88 9.84 -7.00 -13.76
N ALA A 89 10.81 -6.61 -14.59
CA ALA A 89 12.21 -6.48 -14.19
C ALA A 89 12.43 -5.43 -13.08
N GLU A 90 11.50 -4.48 -12.93
CA GLU A 90 11.55 -3.41 -11.94
C GLU A 90 11.72 -3.92 -10.50
N VAL A 91 11.17 -5.10 -10.18
CA VAL A 91 11.29 -5.68 -8.83
C VAL A 91 12.74 -6.02 -8.50
N LEU A 92 13.45 -6.71 -9.41
CA LEU A 92 14.85 -7.03 -9.22
C LEU A 92 15.74 -5.79 -9.31
N GLU A 93 15.43 -4.86 -10.21
CA GLU A 93 16.19 -3.62 -10.37
C GLU A 93 16.12 -2.74 -9.11
N GLU A 94 14.93 -2.56 -8.54
CA GLU A 94 14.73 -1.85 -7.27
C GLU A 94 15.44 -2.56 -6.12
N LEU A 95 15.31 -3.89 -6.03
CA LEU A 95 15.98 -4.67 -4.99
C LEU A 95 17.50 -4.54 -5.12
N ARG A 96 18.08 -4.63 -6.32
CA ARG A 96 19.53 -4.43 -6.55
C ARG A 96 19.99 -3.04 -6.15
N ALA A 97 19.24 -2.01 -6.51
CA ALA A 97 19.54 -0.63 -6.16
C ALA A 97 19.60 -0.41 -4.64
N TYR A 98 18.80 -1.16 -3.88
CA TYR A 98 18.84 -1.16 -2.42
C TYR A 98 19.94 -2.07 -1.83
N HIS A 99 20.02 -3.31 -2.33
CA HIS A 99 20.84 -4.39 -1.78
C HIS A 99 22.33 -4.19 -2.04
N ASP A 100 22.72 -3.92 -3.29
CA ASP A 100 24.12 -3.97 -3.71
C ASP A 100 25.00 -2.94 -2.97
N PRO A 101 24.55 -1.70 -2.70
CA PRO A 101 25.32 -0.73 -1.90
C PRO A 101 25.55 -1.16 -0.45
N LEU A 102 24.71 -2.03 0.10
CA LEU A 102 24.72 -2.41 1.53
C LEU A 102 25.35 -3.78 1.77
N TYR A 103 25.08 -4.75 0.91
CA TYR A 103 25.30 -6.17 1.23
C TYR A 103 26.18 -6.93 0.23
N SER A 104 26.57 -6.31 -0.90
CA SER A 104 27.37 -6.99 -1.95
C SER A 104 28.72 -7.57 -1.48
N GLY A 105 29.24 -7.13 -0.33
CA GLY A 105 30.47 -7.68 0.26
C GLY A 105 30.35 -9.13 0.75
N PHE A 106 29.15 -9.61 1.05
CA PHE A 106 28.91 -10.97 1.54
C PHE A 106 27.65 -11.64 0.97
N SER A 107 26.87 -10.91 0.18
CA SER A 107 25.54 -11.31 -0.28
C SER A 107 25.42 -11.23 -1.80
N SER A 108 24.60 -12.10 -2.42
CA SER A 108 24.41 -12.17 -3.87
C SER A 108 22.97 -12.50 -4.26
N LEU A 109 22.45 -11.80 -5.27
CA LEU A 109 21.13 -12.03 -5.87
C LEU A 109 21.28 -12.86 -7.17
N LEU A 110 20.88 -14.14 -7.13
CA LEU A 110 21.04 -15.13 -8.20
C LEU A 110 19.73 -15.30 -8.98
N LYS A 111 19.65 -14.66 -10.16
CA LYS A 111 18.48 -14.73 -11.04
C LYS A 111 18.46 -16.05 -11.83
N CYS A 112 17.94 -17.11 -11.21
CA CYS A 112 17.79 -18.44 -11.81
C CYS A 112 16.68 -19.24 -11.11
N LEU A 113 16.37 -20.43 -11.64
CA LEU A 113 15.49 -21.37 -10.94
C LEU A 113 16.22 -22.05 -9.79
N PHE A 114 15.47 -22.56 -8.81
CA PHE A 114 16.05 -23.20 -7.63
C PHE A 114 16.88 -24.43 -7.99
N ASP A 115 16.42 -25.24 -8.95
CA ASP A 115 17.15 -26.42 -9.41
C ASP A 115 18.49 -26.07 -10.04
N ASP A 116 18.53 -25.01 -10.86
CA ASP A 116 19.78 -24.53 -11.48
C ASP A 116 20.76 -24.02 -10.41
N ALA A 117 20.23 -23.46 -9.31
CA ALA A 117 21.06 -22.91 -8.25
C ALA A 117 21.79 -23.99 -7.42
N LEU A 118 21.31 -25.25 -7.43
CA LEU A 118 21.93 -26.35 -6.69
C LEU A 118 23.40 -26.58 -7.08
N GLU A 119 23.80 -26.23 -8.30
CA GLU A 119 25.19 -26.36 -8.76
C GLU A 119 26.16 -25.42 -8.04
N TYR A 120 25.68 -24.31 -7.48
CA TYR A 120 26.50 -23.36 -6.73
C TYR A 120 26.74 -23.76 -5.27
N PHE A 121 26.00 -24.77 -4.77
CA PHE A 121 26.03 -25.16 -3.37
C PHE A 121 26.55 -26.60 -3.19
N PRO A 122 27.74 -26.78 -2.61
CA PRO A 122 28.24 -28.11 -2.29
C PRO A 122 27.30 -28.87 -1.33
N GLU A 123 27.37 -30.21 -1.33
CA GLU A 123 26.67 -31.00 -0.32
C GLU A 123 27.09 -30.61 1.10
N GLY A 124 26.11 -30.50 1.99
CA GLY A 124 26.35 -30.15 3.38
C GLY A 124 26.89 -28.74 3.66
N SER A 125 26.78 -27.80 2.71
CA SER A 125 27.35 -26.45 2.87
C SER A 125 26.41 -25.44 3.56
N ILE A 126 25.09 -25.65 3.48
CA ILE A 126 24.09 -24.65 3.89
C ILE A 126 23.72 -24.83 5.37
N ASP A 127 23.95 -23.81 6.18
CA ASP A 127 23.59 -23.84 7.61
C ASP A 127 22.14 -23.37 7.82
N LEU A 128 21.65 -22.43 7.01
CA LEU A 128 20.28 -21.93 7.05
C LEU A 128 19.70 -21.85 5.64
N LEU A 129 18.56 -22.49 5.42
CA LEU A 129 17.79 -22.38 4.19
C LEU A 129 16.40 -21.83 4.52
N HIS A 130 15.99 -20.79 3.80
CA HIS A 130 14.62 -20.28 3.83
C HIS A 130 13.92 -20.63 2.52
N ILE A 131 12.79 -21.35 2.60
CA ILE A 131 11.98 -21.73 1.45
C ILE A 131 10.68 -20.93 1.50
N ASP A 132 10.54 -20.01 0.55
CA ASP A 132 9.39 -19.12 0.32
C ASP A 132 9.12 -18.98 -1.19
N GLY A 133 9.22 -20.12 -1.90
CA GLY A 133 9.00 -20.24 -3.33
C GLY A 133 7.54 -20.48 -3.71
N HIS A 134 7.30 -21.29 -4.73
CA HIS A 134 5.93 -21.57 -5.19
C HIS A 134 5.16 -22.44 -4.19
N HIS A 135 3.98 -21.97 -3.77
CA HIS A 135 3.32 -22.46 -2.54
C HIS A 135 2.43 -23.69 -2.70
N THR A 136 2.58 -24.45 -3.80
CA THR A 136 1.89 -25.74 -3.96
C THR A 136 2.59 -26.85 -3.17
N TYR A 137 1.85 -27.91 -2.82
CA TYR A 137 2.41 -29.06 -2.12
C TYR A 137 3.55 -29.71 -2.92
N ASP A 138 3.34 -29.94 -4.22
CA ASP A 138 4.33 -30.62 -5.07
C ASP A 138 5.60 -29.78 -5.27
N SER A 139 5.47 -28.47 -5.48
CA SER A 139 6.62 -27.57 -5.57
C SER A 139 7.43 -27.54 -4.28
N LEU A 140 6.77 -27.34 -3.13
CA LEU A 140 7.47 -27.31 -1.85
C LEU A 140 8.16 -28.65 -1.55
N ARG A 141 7.51 -29.77 -1.88
CA ARG A 141 8.06 -31.10 -1.69
C ARG A 141 9.31 -31.31 -2.53
N HIS A 142 9.25 -30.93 -3.81
CA HIS A 142 10.39 -30.97 -4.70
C HIS A 142 11.56 -30.12 -4.18
N ASP A 143 11.29 -28.89 -3.75
CA ASP A 143 12.31 -27.99 -3.21
C ASP A 143 12.95 -28.56 -1.93
N PHE A 144 12.14 -29.05 -0.99
CA PHE A 144 12.65 -29.68 0.22
C PHE A 144 13.54 -30.89 -0.08
N GLU A 145 13.05 -31.84 -0.91
CA GLU A 145 13.78 -33.07 -1.21
C GLU A 145 15.08 -32.77 -1.96
N SER A 146 15.06 -31.82 -2.91
CA SER A 146 16.23 -31.45 -3.72
C SER A 146 17.30 -30.73 -2.89
N TRP A 147 16.89 -29.85 -1.97
CA TRP A 147 17.81 -29.05 -1.15
C TRP A 147 18.27 -29.73 0.14
N LEU A 148 17.60 -30.82 0.58
CA LEU A 148 17.95 -31.51 1.82
C LEU A 148 19.42 -31.99 1.85
N SER A 149 19.95 -32.45 0.71
CA SER A 149 21.36 -32.88 0.58
C SER A 149 22.38 -31.75 0.73
N ARG A 150 21.96 -30.49 0.50
CA ARG A 150 22.81 -29.30 0.63
C ARG A 150 22.91 -28.80 2.07
N MET A 151 22.02 -29.26 2.95
CA MET A 151 22.00 -28.85 4.35
C MET A 151 23.16 -29.44 5.14
N SER A 152 23.84 -28.58 5.90
CA SER A 152 24.94 -28.97 6.77
C SER A 152 24.47 -29.85 7.93
N LYS A 153 25.42 -30.41 8.66
CA LYS A 153 25.11 -31.16 9.90
C LYS A 153 24.39 -30.32 10.95
N ARG A 154 24.44 -28.98 10.87
CA ARG A 154 23.76 -28.05 11.77
C ARG A 154 22.54 -27.37 11.11
N GLY A 155 22.15 -27.86 9.94
CA GLY A 155 21.20 -27.24 9.04
C GLY A 155 19.84 -26.98 9.68
N ILE A 156 19.36 -25.75 9.51
CA ILE A 156 17.99 -25.33 9.83
C ILE A 156 17.28 -24.96 8.53
N MET A 157 16.07 -25.48 8.33
CA MET A 157 15.18 -25.11 7.23
C MET A 157 13.99 -24.32 7.77
N LEU A 158 13.69 -23.20 7.12
CA LEU A 158 12.54 -22.35 7.36
C LEU A 158 11.53 -22.51 6.22
N PHE A 159 10.25 -22.60 6.56
CA PHE A 159 9.14 -22.77 5.62
C PHE A 159 8.12 -21.67 5.85
N HIS A 160 7.89 -20.82 4.87
CA HIS A 160 6.85 -19.81 4.93
C HIS A 160 5.47 -20.38 4.54
N ASP A 161 4.40 -19.67 4.88
CA ASP A 161 3.00 -19.96 4.53
C ASP A 161 2.42 -21.25 5.16
N THR A 162 2.97 -21.72 6.28
CA THR A 162 2.49 -22.94 6.96
C THR A 162 1.07 -22.80 7.54
N ASN A 163 0.57 -21.57 7.69
CA ASN A 163 -0.76 -21.25 8.21
C ASN A 163 -1.77 -20.83 7.12
N VAL A 164 -1.37 -20.78 5.83
CA VAL A 164 -2.29 -20.47 4.72
C VAL A 164 -3.08 -21.72 4.32
N ARG A 165 -4.39 -21.58 4.06
CA ARG A 165 -5.30 -22.70 3.71
C ARG A 165 -6.10 -22.47 2.42
N GLU A 166 -5.97 -21.29 1.82
CA GLU A 166 -6.72 -20.88 0.63
C GLU A 166 -5.85 -20.92 -0.63
N ARG A 167 -6.39 -20.51 -1.79
CA ARG A 167 -5.65 -20.34 -3.06
C ARG A 167 -4.80 -21.55 -3.50
N LYS A 168 -5.20 -22.77 -3.12
CA LYS A 168 -4.47 -24.03 -3.36
C LYS A 168 -3.06 -24.08 -2.75
N PHE A 169 -2.83 -23.33 -1.68
CA PHE A 169 -1.60 -23.46 -0.90
C PHE A 169 -1.53 -24.87 -0.29
N GLY A 170 -0.41 -25.55 -0.53
CA GLY A 170 -0.14 -26.90 -0.05
C GLY A 170 0.93 -26.97 1.04
N VAL A 171 1.56 -25.85 1.38
CA VAL A 171 2.66 -25.79 2.36
C VAL A 171 2.26 -26.40 3.71
N TRP A 172 1.06 -26.09 4.20
CA TRP A 172 0.57 -26.62 5.46
C TRP A 172 0.37 -28.15 5.49
N GLN A 173 0.03 -28.74 4.35
CA GLN A 173 -0.15 -30.19 4.23
C GLN A 173 1.21 -30.87 4.38
N MET A 174 2.19 -30.37 3.64
CA MET A 174 3.55 -30.85 3.72
C MET A 174 4.16 -30.62 5.10
N TRP A 175 3.97 -29.44 5.70
CA TRP A 175 4.41 -29.13 7.05
C TRP A 175 3.94 -30.17 8.07
N ASN A 176 2.66 -30.57 8.02
CA ASN A 176 2.11 -31.61 8.90
C ASN A 176 2.81 -32.97 8.73
N GLU A 177 3.28 -33.29 7.52
CA GLU A 177 4.00 -34.54 7.24
C GLU A 177 5.45 -34.50 7.73
N ILE A 178 6.17 -33.41 7.46
CA ILE A 178 7.61 -33.31 7.73
C ILE A 178 7.94 -32.89 9.17
N SER A 179 7.06 -32.13 9.83
CA SER A 179 7.32 -31.62 11.19
C SER A 179 7.38 -32.72 12.26
N SER A 180 6.81 -33.89 11.97
CA SER A 180 6.92 -35.07 12.85
C SER A 180 8.29 -35.77 12.76
N GLN A 181 9.06 -35.51 11.69
CA GLN A 181 10.30 -36.21 11.38
C GLN A 181 11.53 -35.51 11.94
N TYR A 182 11.43 -34.21 12.23
CA TYR A 182 12.53 -33.37 12.69
C TYR A 182 12.14 -32.57 13.94
N PRO A 183 13.09 -32.27 14.85
CA PRO A 183 12.84 -31.27 15.88
C PRO A 183 12.50 -29.93 15.22
N GLY A 184 11.39 -29.31 15.65
CA GLY A 184 10.94 -28.07 15.05
C GLY A 184 9.99 -27.28 15.93
N PHE A 185 9.63 -26.11 15.41
CA PHE A 185 8.69 -25.17 16.00
C PHE A 185 7.90 -24.49 14.87
N GLU A 186 6.67 -24.06 15.15
CA GLU A 186 5.84 -23.33 14.18
C GLU A 186 5.26 -22.08 14.83
N PHE A 187 5.47 -20.93 14.18
CA PHE A 187 4.67 -19.74 14.45
C PHE A 187 3.37 -19.81 13.66
N LYS A 188 2.23 -19.81 14.35
CA LYS A 188 0.88 -19.90 13.76
C LYS A 188 0.17 -18.54 13.61
N PHE A 189 0.95 -17.46 13.53
CA PHE A 189 0.46 -16.11 13.26
C PHE A 189 0.94 -15.63 11.90
N GLY A 190 0.33 -14.57 11.37
CA GLY A 190 0.56 -14.16 9.98
C GLY A 190 0.22 -15.31 9.03
N ASN A 191 1.06 -15.46 8.02
CA ASN A 191 0.98 -16.58 7.08
C ASN A 191 1.57 -17.87 7.63
N GLY A 192 2.26 -17.81 8.78
CA GLY A 192 2.87 -18.94 9.45
C GLY A 192 4.32 -19.16 9.04
N LEU A 193 5.14 -19.56 10.00
CA LEU A 193 6.55 -19.85 9.78
C LEU A 193 6.94 -21.14 10.51
N GLY A 194 7.29 -22.15 9.74
CA GLY A 194 7.82 -23.42 10.22
C GLY A 194 9.34 -23.40 10.31
N ILE A 195 9.89 -23.97 11.39
CA ILE A 195 11.32 -24.11 11.63
C ILE A 195 11.64 -25.59 11.87
N LEU A 196 12.53 -26.18 11.08
CA LEU A 196 13.00 -27.57 11.26
C LEU A 196 14.51 -27.63 11.40
N ALA A 197 14.97 -28.36 12.41
CA ALA A 197 16.35 -28.79 12.54
C ALA A 197 16.57 -30.09 11.76
N VAL A 198 16.94 -29.95 10.49
CA VAL A 198 17.21 -31.08 9.59
C VAL A 198 18.61 -31.65 9.74
N GLY A 199 19.54 -30.86 10.27
CA GLY A 199 20.88 -31.31 10.62
C GLY A 199 20.92 -32.11 11.93
N GLY A 200 21.69 -33.21 11.96
CA GLY A 200 21.83 -34.06 13.16
C GLY A 200 22.68 -33.48 14.31
N GLN A 201 23.26 -32.29 14.15
CA GLN A 201 24.18 -31.64 15.10
C GLN A 201 23.77 -30.19 15.37
N MET A 202 22.49 -29.95 15.64
CA MET A 202 21.96 -28.63 15.99
C MET A 202 22.73 -27.98 17.15
N GLY A 203 23.00 -26.66 17.05
CA GLY A 203 23.68 -25.87 18.09
C GLY A 203 22.90 -25.77 19.40
N GLU A 204 23.57 -25.38 20.48
CA GLU A 204 22.95 -25.31 21.82
C GLU A 204 21.83 -24.28 21.91
N ASP A 205 22.05 -23.08 21.37
CA ASP A 205 21.07 -21.99 21.39
C ASP A 205 19.77 -22.36 20.66
N VAL A 206 19.88 -22.96 19.47
CA VAL A 206 18.70 -23.39 18.70
C VAL A 206 18.00 -24.56 19.39
N ARG A 207 18.74 -25.51 19.98
CA ARG A 207 18.15 -26.59 20.76
C ARG A 207 17.35 -26.05 21.94
N ALA A 208 17.94 -25.12 22.70
CA ALA A 208 17.32 -24.48 23.85
C ALA A 208 16.06 -23.69 23.42
N PHE A 209 16.10 -23.01 22.27
CA PHE A 209 14.92 -22.36 21.69
C PHE A 209 13.80 -23.36 21.36
N LEU A 210 14.11 -24.47 20.68
CA LEU A 210 13.09 -25.48 20.31
C LEU A 210 12.50 -26.18 21.55
N GLU A 211 13.32 -26.50 22.54
CA GLU A 211 12.87 -27.08 23.81
C GLU A 211 11.97 -26.09 24.57
N TYR A 212 12.40 -24.83 24.69
CA TYR A 212 11.61 -23.76 25.30
C TYR A 212 10.28 -23.54 24.55
N GLY A 213 10.32 -23.54 23.22
CA GLY A 213 9.13 -23.37 22.38
C GLY A 213 8.11 -24.47 22.56
N LYS A 214 8.52 -25.72 22.79
CA LYS A 214 7.60 -26.83 23.09
C LYS A 214 6.84 -26.64 24.41
N GLU A 215 7.51 -26.09 25.43
CA GLU A 215 6.90 -25.87 26.75
C GLU A 215 6.16 -24.53 26.85
N HIS A 216 6.56 -23.54 26.04
CA HIS A 216 6.12 -22.15 26.16
C HIS A 216 5.66 -21.54 24.82
N GLU A 217 5.04 -22.34 23.94
CA GLU A 217 4.57 -21.94 22.60
C GLU A 217 3.82 -20.60 22.61
N THR A 218 2.89 -20.42 23.55
CA THR A 218 2.07 -19.19 23.64
C THR A 218 2.92 -17.95 23.95
N VAL A 219 3.91 -18.07 24.84
CA VAL A 219 4.78 -16.96 25.25
C VAL A 219 5.66 -16.56 24.07
N LEU A 220 6.30 -17.55 23.44
CA LEU A 220 7.18 -17.35 22.30
C LEU A 220 6.43 -16.74 21.11
N SER A 221 5.25 -17.29 20.79
CA SER A 221 4.42 -16.79 19.69
C SER A 221 3.95 -15.36 19.92
N ARG A 222 3.47 -15.03 21.14
CA ARG A 222 3.06 -13.65 21.46
C ARG A 222 4.22 -12.67 21.43
N PHE A 223 5.39 -13.09 21.90
CA PHE A 223 6.58 -12.25 21.88
C PHE A 223 6.93 -11.82 20.45
N PHE A 224 7.10 -12.78 19.54
CA PHE A 224 7.44 -12.47 18.14
C PHE A 224 6.28 -11.78 17.40
N TYR A 225 5.03 -12.19 17.65
CA TYR A 225 3.86 -11.52 17.09
C TYR A 225 3.84 -10.03 17.43
N HIS A 226 4.01 -9.66 18.70
CA HIS A 226 3.97 -8.26 19.12
C HIS A 226 5.15 -7.44 18.57
N LEU A 227 6.34 -8.04 18.47
CA LEU A 227 7.48 -7.38 17.82
C LEU A 227 7.21 -7.15 16.32
N GLY A 228 6.64 -8.13 15.65
CA GLY A 228 6.23 -8.05 14.24
C GLY A 228 5.14 -6.99 14.02
N THR A 229 4.09 -7.00 14.84
CA THR A 229 2.98 -6.02 14.75
C THR A 229 3.47 -4.59 14.92
N LYS A 230 4.51 -4.36 15.73
CA LYS A 230 5.11 -3.02 15.83
C LYS A 230 5.63 -2.53 14.47
N ILE A 231 6.27 -3.40 13.68
CA ILE A 231 6.80 -3.06 12.35
C ILE A 231 5.65 -2.66 11.42
N GLU A 232 4.58 -3.46 11.39
CA GLU A 232 3.39 -3.15 10.58
C GLU A 232 2.72 -1.83 11.01
N LEU A 233 2.60 -1.58 12.31
CA LEU A 233 2.04 -0.34 12.86
C LEU A 233 2.87 0.89 12.50
N ASP A 234 4.20 0.78 12.56
CA ASP A 234 5.11 1.87 12.17
C ASP A 234 4.95 2.19 10.67
N LEU A 235 4.84 1.16 9.80
CA LEU A 235 4.58 1.35 8.37
C LEU A 235 3.22 1.99 8.09
N GLN A 236 2.17 1.54 8.78
CA GLN A 236 0.83 2.12 8.67
C GLN A 236 0.85 3.57 9.10
N LYS A 237 1.47 3.88 10.24
CA LYS A 237 1.60 5.25 10.75
C LYS A 237 2.27 6.18 9.75
N ASP A 238 3.35 5.75 9.12
CA ASP A 238 4.05 6.53 8.10
C ASP A 238 3.19 6.75 6.86
N THR A 239 2.45 5.72 6.44
CA THR A 239 1.52 5.80 5.30
C THR A 239 0.38 6.77 5.58
N LEU A 240 -0.26 6.65 6.74
CA LEU A 240 -1.31 7.55 7.20
C LEU A 240 -0.80 8.99 7.31
N SER A 241 0.40 9.21 7.84
CA SER A 241 1.00 10.54 7.96
C SER A 241 1.21 11.20 6.59
N LYS A 242 1.67 10.44 5.59
CA LYS A 242 1.80 10.93 4.21
C LYS A 242 0.44 11.27 3.58
N GLN A 243 -0.57 10.43 3.79
CA GLN A 243 -1.93 10.67 3.30
C GLN A 243 -2.55 11.93 3.92
N VAL A 244 -2.40 12.12 5.24
CA VAL A 244 -2.86 13.34 5.94
C VAL A 244 -2.22 14.57 5.32
N TYR A 245 -0.89 14.56 5.14
CA TYR A 245 -0.19 15.69 4.51
C TYR A 245 -0.67 15.98 3.08
N GLN A 246 -0.93 14.94 2.27
CA GLN A 246 -1.46 15.11 0.92
C GLN A 246 -2.88 15.69 0.92
N LEU A 247 -3.73 15.23 1.83
CA LEU A 247 -5.10 15.72 1.98
C LEU A 247 -5.12 17.18 2.45
N GLU A 248 -4.27 17.55 3.41
CA GLU A 248 -4.13 18.93 3.89
C GLU A 248 -3.73 19.88 2.75
N ASN A 249 -2.76 19.50 1.93
CA ASN A 249 -2.36 20.29 0.76
C ASN A 249 -3.48 20.39 -0.28
N THR A 250 -4.21 19.30 -0.53
CA THR A 250 -5.34 19.29 -1.46
C THR A 250 -6.46 20.20 -0.97
N LEU A 251 -6.78 20.15 0.33
CA LEU A 251 -7.78 21.03 0.95
C LEU A 251 -7.37 22.50 0.84
N LEU A 252 -6.12 22.84 1.13
CA LEU A 252 -5.61 24.20 1.01
C LEU A 252 -5.77 24.76 -0.41
N VAL A 253 -5.49 23.96 -1.44
CA VAL A 253 -5.66 24.37 -2.85
C VAL A 253 -7.15 24.58 -3.15
N ARG A 254 -8.02 23.64 -2.72
CA ARG A 254 -9.46 23.74 -2.96
C ARG A 254 -10.10 24.92 -2.25
N ASP A 255 -9.65 25.25 -1.05
CA ASP A 255 -10.14 26.41 -0.29
C ASP A 255 -9.78 27.72 -1.01
N LYS A 256 -8.54 27.85 -1.50
CA LYS A 256 -8.13 28.99 -2.34
C LYS A 256 -8.97 29.11 -3.61
N GLU A 257 -9.21 28.01 -4.31
CA GLU A 257 -10.07 28.01 -5.49
C GLU A 257 -11.51 28.41 -5.16
N ALA A 258 -12.05 27.94 -4.03
CA ALA A 258 -13.40 28.28 -3.58
C ALA A 258 -13.50 29.77 -3.25
N GLU A 259 -12.52 30.35 -2.56
CA GLU A 259 -12.44 31.78 -2.28
C GLU A 259 -12.36 32.62 -3.56
N GLU A 260 -11.54 32.19 -4.54
CA GLU A 260 -11.48 32.87 -5.83
C GLU A 260 -12.81 32.82 -6.59
N ARG A 261 -13.49 31.67 -6.59
CA ARG A 261 -14.81 31.52 -7.20
C ARG A 261 -15.84 32.42 -6.51
N LEU A 262 -15.82 32.48 -5.18
CA LEU A 262 -16.66 33.38 -4.40
C LEU A 262 -16.41 34.84 -4.76
N ARG A 263 -15.15 35.28 -4.87
CA ARG A 263 -14.80 36.64 -5.29
C ARG A 263 -15.27 36.95 -6.72
N ARG A 264 -15.07 36.04 -7.67
CA ARG A 264 -15.54 36.20 -9.06
C ARG A 264 -17.06 36.30 -9.12
N ASN A 265 -17.78 35.44 -8.40
CA ASN A 265 -19.23 35.46 -8.35
C ASN A 265 -19.76 36.76 -7.72
N ALA A 266 -19.13 37.25 -6.65
CA ALA A 266 -19.50 38.52 -6.04
C ALA A 266 -19.34 39.69 -7.03
N ALA A 267 -18.24 39.74 -7.78
CA ALA A 267 -18.03 40.76 -8.81
C ALA A 267 -19.07 40.67 -9.95
N ILE A 268 -19.46 39.46 -10.36
CA ILE A 268 -20.52 39.25 -11.36
C ILE A 268 -21.87 39.74 -10.84
N ILE A 269 -22.21 39.44 -9.57
CA ILE A 269 -23.46 39.90 -8.94
C ILE A 269 -23.48 41.43 -8.91
N GLU A 270 -22.41 42.08 -8.48
CA GLU A 270 -22.33 43.55 -8.42
C GLU A 270 -22.49 44.20 -9.81
N GLU A 271 -21.87 43.62 -10.83
CA GLU A 271 -22.03 44.03 -12.22
C GLU A 271 -23.48 43.89 -12.69
N LYS A 272 -24.12 42.75 -12.40
CA LYS A 272 -25.50 42.46 -12.78
C LYS A 272 -26.47 43.38 -12.07
N ASP A 273 -26.26 43.68 -10.80
CA ASP A 273 -27.06 44.63 -10.03
C ASP A 273 -26.95 46.04 -10.60
N ARG A 274 -25.76 46.45 -11.07
CA ARG A 274 -25.59 47.73 -11.77
C ARG A 274 -26.36 47.75 -13.09
N GLN A 275 -26.24 46.72 -13.92
CA GLN A 275 -26.97 46.59 -15.18
C GLN A 275 -28.50 46.61 -14.97
N LEU A 276 -28.99 45.96 -13.92
CA LEU A 276 -30.41 45.97 -13.55
C LEU A 276 -30.88 47.37 -13.16
N ARG A 277 -30.12 48.10 -12.34
CA ARG A 277 -30.44 49.48 -11.97
C ARG A 277 -30.48 50.40 -13.18
N ASP A 278 -29.50 50.28 -14.08
CA ASP A 278 -29.44 51.09 -15.30
C ASP A 278 -30.63 50.81 -16.23
N LEU A 279 -31.00 49.53 -16.37
CA LEU A 279 -32.16 49.11 -17.16
C LEU A 279 -33.48 49.62 -16.55
N GLN A 280 -33.65 49.53 -15.24
CA GLN A 280 -34.80 50.09 -14.52
C GLN A 280 -34.89 51.61 -14.74
N ALA A 281 -33.79 52.33 -14.58
CA ALA A 281 -33.75 53.77 -14.81
C ALA A 281 -34.02 54.15 -16.28
N ALA A 282 -33.66 53.30 -17.25
CA ALA A 282 -34.00 53.50 -18.65
C ALA A 282 -35.50 53.25 -18.91
N GLN A 283 -36.07 52.18 -18.34
CA GLN A 283 -37.52 51.89 -18.43
C GLN A 283 -38.35 53.00 -17.80
N ASP A 284 -37.96 53.49 -16.63
CA ASP A 284 -38.66 54.60 -15.96
C ASP A 284 -38.63 55.89 -16.78
N ARG A 285 -37.53 56.17 -17.48
CA ARG A 285 -37.42 57.30 -18.41
C ARG A 285 -38.35 57.14 -19.60
N GLN A 286 -38.33 55.98 -20.26
CA GLN A 286 -39.24 55.70 -21.37
C GLN A 286 -40.71 55.76 -20.95
N LEU A 287 -41.05 55.25 -19.77
CA LEU A 287 -42.41 55.29 -19.25
C LEU A 287 -42.86 56.74 -19.03
N LYS A 288 -42.00 57.59 -18.45
CA LYS A 288 -42.30 59.03 -18.31
C LYS A 288 -42.50 59.71 -19.65
N GLU A 289 -41.64 59.46 -20.63
CA GLU A 289 -41.78 60.02 -22.00
C GLU A 289 -43.12 59.59 -22.64
N ILE A 290 -43.48 58.31 -22.55
CA ILE A 290 -44.75 57.78 -23.06
C ILE A 290 -45.93 58.45 -22.36
N VAL A 291 -45.88 58.59 -21.03
CA VAL A 291 -46.94 59.25 -20.25
C VAL A 291 -47.09 60.71 -20.68
N THR A 292 -46.01 61.47 -20.80
CA THR A 292 -46.05 62.87 -21.27
C THR A 292 -46.60 62.96 -22.70
N LEU A 293 -46.18 62.07 -23.60
CA LEU A 293 -46.68 62.06 -24.98
C LEU A 293 -48.18 61.71 -25.04
N LEU A 294 -48.65 60.80 -24.19
CA LEU A 294 -50.08 60.48 -24.05
C LEU A 294 -50.88 61.68 -23.52
N GLU A 295 -50.36 62.40 -22.53
CA GLU A 295 -50.99 63.62 -22.01
C GLU A 295 -51.09 64.69 -23.10
N GLU A 296 -50.01 64.95 -23.85
CA GLU A 296 -50.01 65.89 -24.99
C GLU A 296 -51.01 65.48 -26.08
N LYS A 297 -51.08 64.18 -26.42
CA LYS A 297 -52.01 63.67 -27.43
C LYS A 297 -53.46 63.76 -26.97
N ASN A 298 -53.74 63.51 -25.70
CA ASN A 298 -55.07 63.70 -25.13
C ASN A 298 -55.48 65.19 -25.19
N LEU A 299 -54.56 66.11 -24.86
CA LEU A 299 -54.83 67.55 -24.97
C LEU A 299 -55.15 67.96 -26.42
N GLN A 300 -54.37 67.47 -27.39
CA GLN A 300 -54.61 67.70 -28.83
C GLN A 300 -55.97 67.12 -29.28
N LEU A 301 -56.33 65.91 -28.82
CA LEU A 301 -57.63 65.31 -29.12
C LEU A 301 -58.77 66.16 -28.56
N ASP A 302 -58.64 66.66 -27.33
CA ASP A 302 -59.63 67.53 -26.72
C ASP A 302 -59.77 68.86 -27.48
N GLU A 303 -58.67 69.47 -27.94
CA GLU A 303 -58.70 70.65 -28.80
C GLU A 303 -59.39 70.39 -30.15
N ILE A 304 -59.07 69.26 -30.81
CA ILE A 304 -59.74 68.83 -32.05
C ILE A 304 -61.22 68.63 -31.79
N HIS A 305 -61.60 67.94 -30.72
CA HIS A 305 -62.99 67.72 -30.32
C HIS A 305 -63.73 69.03 -30.05
N ALA A 306 -63.04 70.03 -29.49
CA ALA A 306 -63.58 71.36 -29.24
C ALA A 306 -63.67 72.24 -30.49
N SER A 307 -62.98 71.90 -31.60
CA SER A 307 -62.91 72.73 -32.81
C SER A 307 -64.26 72.86 -33.56
N LYS A 308 -64.43 73.98 -34.27
CA LYS A 308 -65.62 74.21 -35.12
C LYS A 308 -65.74 73.15 -36.22
N GLY A 309 -64.63 72.77 -36.85
CA GLY A 309 -64.58 71.74 -37.90
C GLY A 309 -65.09 70.39 -37.43
N TRP A 310 -64.68 69.93 -36.23
CA TRP A 310 -65.16 68.68 -35.65
C TRP A 310 -66.64 68.75 -35.24
N ARG A 311 -67.10 69.87 -34.67
CA ARG A 311 -68.53 70.07 -34.35
C ARG A 311 -69.40 70.05 -35.61
N TRP A 312 -68.93 70.64 -36.71
CA TRP A 312 -69.59 70.60 -38.02
C TRP A 312 -69.59 69.19 -38.62
N LEU A 313 -68.45 68.48 -38.62
CA LEU A 313 -68.34 67.08 -39.07
C LEU A 313 -69.23 66.14 -38.25
N THR A 314 -69.33 66.35 -36.94
CA THR A 314 -70.18 65.57 -36.03
C THR A 314 -71.67 65.85 -36.29
N ARG A 315 -72.04 67.12 -36.52
CA ARG A 315 -73.39 67.49 -36.97
C ARG A 315 -73.71 66.92 -38.36
N TYR A 316 -72.78 66.97 -39.31
CA TYR A 316 -72.93 66.39 -40.64
C TYR A 316 -73.03 64.86 -40.60
N ARG A 317 -72.25 64.15 -39.77
CA ARG A 317 -72.39 62.71 -39.53
C ARG A 317 -73.74 62.37 -38.92
N LYS A 318 -74.21 63.13 -37.92
CA LYS A 318 -75.56 62.95 -37.33
C LYS A 318 -76.66 63.18 -38.37
N MET A 319 -76.54 64.20 -39.22
CA MET A 319 -77.47 64.41 -40.34
C MET A 319 -77.39 63.29 -41.38
N LYS A 320 -76.19 62.89 -41.81
CA LYS A 320 -76.01 61.83 -42.81
C LYS A 320 -76.50 60.47 -42.32
N ALA A 321 -76.35 60.17 -41.03
CA ALA A 321 -76.95 58.98 -40.39
C ALA A 321 -78.49 59.08 -40.27
N PHE A 322 -79.02 60.29 -40.15
CA PHE A 322 -80.47 60.57 -40.19
C PHE A 322 -81.05 60.47 -41.62
N PHE A 323 -80.20 60.64 -42.65
CA PHE A 323 -80.55 60.55 -44.07
C PHE A 323 -80.08 59.25 -44.76
N ALA A 324 -79.49 58.30 -44.03
CA ALA A 324 -79.05 56.99 -44.54
C ALA A 324 -80.06 55.87 -44.23
N PHE A 325 -81.33 56.23 -44.03
CA PHE A 325 -82.47 55.31 -44.02
C PHE A 325 -83.24 55.43 -45.33
#